data_AF-A0A550GXM7-F1
#
_entry.id   AF-A0A550GXM7-F1
#
_cell.length_a   1.000
_cell.length_b   1.000
_cell.length_c   1.000
_cell.angle_alpha   90.00
_cell.angle_beta   90.00
_cell.angle_gamma   90.00
#
_symmetry.space_group_name_H-M   'P 1'
#
loop_
_entity.id
_entity.type
_entity.pdbx_description
1 polymer ?
#
loop_
_entity_poly.entity_id
_entity_poly.type
_entity_poly.pdbx_seq_one_letter_code
_entity_poly.pdbx_strand_id
1 'polypeptide(L)'
;EVSGALPKLNSLKLYGWKIGVMHDPNTMFGMRKMRELAKQNGFDAFVYGHTHNANIKWERNILYINPGSPTNPMSSFMNKPSVALLKVTKESITPEIVQI
;
A
#
# COMPACT_ATOMS: atom_id res chain seq x y z
N GLU A 1 8.66 -17.59 2.78
CA GLU A 1 8.15 -16.71 1.71
C GLU A 1 7.93 -17.53 0.46
N VAL A 2 6.88 -17.25 -0.32
CA VAL A 2 6.72 -17.84 -1.67
C VAL A 2 7.52 -16.98 -2.67
N SER A 3 8.79 -16.72 -2.37
CA SER A 3 9.63 -15.85 -3.18
C SER A 3 9.94 -16.57 -4.50
N GLY A 4 9.32 -16.10 -5.59
CA GLY A 4 9.51 -16.64 -6.94
C GLY A 4 8.23 -17.06 -7.66
N ALA A 5 7.14 -17.37 -6.94
CA ALA A 5 5.88 -17.76 -7.59
C ALA A 5 4.95 -16.55 -7.86
N LEU A 6 5.12 -15.45 -7.14
CA LEU A 6 4.30 -14.25 -7.26
C LEU A 6 5.12 -13.07 -7.82
N PRO A 7 4.48 -12.18 -8.61
CA PRO A 7 5.15 -11.01 -9.14
C PRO A 7 5.59 -10.06 -8.01
N LYS A 8 6.77 -9.45 -8.16
CA LYS A 8 7.28 -8.46 -7.19
C LYS A 8 6.42 -7.19 -7.16
N LEU A 9 5.89 -6.81 -8.31
CA LEU A 9 4.97 -5.69 -8.51
C LEU A 9 3.78 -6.20 -9.28
N ASN A 10 2.58 -5.94 -8.78
CA ASN A 10 1.35 -6.11 -9.54
C ASN A 10 0.61 -4.77 -9.65
N SER A 11 -0.32 -4.68 -10.58
CA SER A 11 -1.17 -3.49 -10.69
C SER A 11 -2.54 -3.83 -11.24
N LEU A 12 -3.53 -3.03 -10.86
CA LEU A 12 -4.89 -3.12 -11.35
C LEU A 12 -5.38 -1.75 -11.77
N LYS A 13 -6.26 -1.70 -12.77
CA LYS A 13 -6.89 -0.46 -13.25
C LYS A 13 -8.39 -0.54 -13.04
N LEU A 14 -8.96 0.42 -12.31
CA LEU A 14 -10.39 0.52 -12.02
C LEU A 14 -10.84 1.96 -12.20
N TYR A 15 -11.91 2.18 -12.96
CA TYR A 15 -12.49 3.51 -13.21
C TYR A 15 -11.49 4.59 -13.67
N GLY A 16 -10.41 4.19 -14.36
CA GLY A 16 -9.35 5.10 -14.81
C GLY A 16 -8.15 5.16 -13.87
N TRP A 17 -8.33 4.86 -12.58
CA TRP A 17 -7.27 4.82 -11.59
C TRP A 17 -6.35 3.61 -11.76
N LYS A 18 -5.04 3.82 -11.66
CA LYS A 18 -4.02 2.77 -11.67
C LYS A 18 -3.48 2.56 -10.25
N ILE A 19 -3.73 1.37 -9.72
CA ILE A 19 -3.36 1.00 -8.35
C ILE A 19 -2.26 -0.05 -8.40
N GLY A 20 -1.09 0.27 -7.86
CA GLY A 20 0.04 -0.64 -7.75
C GLY A 20 0.08 -1.36 -6.40
N VAL A 21 0.58 -2.59 -6.37
CA VAL A 21 0.73 -3.42 -5.16
C VAL A 21 2.09 -4.08 -5.15
N MET A 22 2.86 -3.89 -4.08
CA MET A 22 4.18 -4.50 -3.88
C MET A 22 4.40 -4.76 -2.39
N HIS A 23 4.83 -5.96 -1.99
CA HIS A 23 5.01 -6.25 -0.56
C HIS A 23 6.12 -5.39 0.08
N ASP A 24 7.33 -5.45 -0.48
CA ASP A 24 8.46 -4.68 0.03
C ASP A 24 9.08 -3.82 -1.09
N PRO A 25 8.83 -2.50 -1.08
CA PRO A 25 9.50 -1.57 -1.99
C PRO A 25 10.96 -1.28 -1.63
N ASN A 26 11.53 -2.06 -0.70
CA ASN A 26 12.82 -1.87 -0.08
C ASN A 26 12.84 -0.57 0.75
N THR A 27 12.04 -0.59 1.82
CA THR A 27 11.82 0.57 2.71
C THR A 27 13.08 1.04 3.44
N MET A 28 14.16 0.26 3.42
CA MET A 28 15.47 0.63 4.00
C MET A 28 16.04 1.92 3.41
N PHE A 29 15.68 2.27 2.16
CA PHE A 29 16.04 3.54 1.51
C PHE A 29 14.97 4.65 1.64
N GLY A 30 13.99 4.46 2.52
CA GLY A 30 12.91 5.39 2.80
C GLY A 30 11.89 5.57 1.66
N MET A 31 11.12 6.66 1.73
CA MET A 31 10.03 6.95 0.78
C MET A 31 10.50 7.18 -0.67
N ARG A 32 11.79 7.41 -0.91
CA ARG A 32 12.31 7.80 -2.24
C ARG A 32 12.02 6.75 -3.31
N LYS A 33 12.35 5.49 -3.03
CA LYS A 33 12.17 4.39 -3.98
C LYS A 33 10.68 4.11 -4.27
N MET A 34 9.83 4.21 -3.25
CA MET A 34 8.37 4.14 -3.43
C MET A 34 7.84 5.24 -4.35
N ARG A 35 8.33 6.48 -4.18
CA ARG A 35 7.95 7.61 -5.05
C ARG A 35 8.42 7.41 -6.48
N GLU A 36 9.64 6.90 -6.68
CA GLU A 36 10.17 6.59 -8.00
C GLU A 36 9.33 5.50 -8.69
N LEU A 37 9.03 4.40 -7.99
CA LEU A 37 8.18 3.32 -8.50
C LEU A 37 6.78 3.82 -8.87
N ALA A 38 6.13 4.57 -7.96
CA ALA A 38 4.79 5.09 -8.21
C ALA A 38 4.76 6.04 -9.42
N LYS A 39 5.75 6.94 -9.53
CA LYS A 39 5.85 7.86 -10.67
C LYS A 39 6.16 7.16 -11.98
N GLN A 40 7.16 6.28 -12.01
CA GLN A 40 7.57 5.56 -13.22
C GLN A 40 6.44 4.69 -13.79
N ASN A 41 5.60 4.14 -12.90
CA ASN A 41 4.46 3.33 -13.32
C ASN A 41 3.17 4.13 -13.50
N GLY A 42 3.15 5.43 -13.19
CA GLY A 42 1.95 6.27 -13.25
C GLY A 42 0.83 5.75 -12.35
N PHE A 43 1.16 5.38 -11.12
CA PHE A 43 0.17 4.94 -10.13
C PHE A 43 -0.48 6.13 -9.43
N ASP A 44 -1.80 6.04 -9.28
CA ASP A 44 -2.60 6.96 -8.47
C ASP A 44 -2.67 6.51 -7.01
N ALA A 45 -2.57 5.19 -6.78
CA ALA A 45 -2.38 4.62 -5.45
C ALA A 45 -1.33 3.50 -5.45
N PHE A 46 -0.58 3.40 -4.36
CA PHE A 46 0.47 2.41 -4.17
C PHE A 46 0.31 1.71 -2.81
N VAL A 47 -0.08 0.44 -2.86
CA VAL A 47 -0.24 -0.44 -1.71
C VAL A 47 1.09 -1.13 -1.42
N TYR A 48 1.57 -1.01 -0.18
CA TYR A 48 2.82 -1.61 0.26
C TYR A 48 2.71 -2.29 1.63
N GLY A 49 3.70 -3.09 2.00
CA GLY A 49 3.73 -3.85 3.25
C GLY A 49 5.09 -3.78 3.95
N HIS A 50 5.58 -4.94 4.37
CA HIS A 50 6.84 -5.17 5.11
C HIS A 50 6.88 -4.65 6.56
N THR A 51 6.44 -3.42 6.83
CA THR A 51 6.58 -2.80 8.17
C THR A 51 5.55 -3.29 9.20
N HIS A 52 4.45 -3.90 8.74
CA HIS A 52 3.31 -4.31 9.58
C HIS A 52 2.68 -3.16 10.38
N ASN A 53 2.89 -1.91 9.94
CA ASN A 53 2.36 -0.71 10.58
C ASN A 53 1.40 -0.01 9.63
N ALA A 54 0.13 0.09 10.02
CA ALA A 54 -0.91 0.68 9.20
C ALA A 54 -0.60 2.16 8.94
N ASN A 55 -0.67 2.57 7.67
CA ASN A 55 -0.35 3.93 7.29
C ASN A 55 -1.14 4.33 6.06
N ILE A 56 -1.75 5.52 6.11
CA ILE A 56 -2.32 6.21 4.95
C ILE A 56 -1.55 7.51 4.79
N LYS A 57 -1.04 7.75 3.58
CA LYS A 57 -0.36 9.00 3.27
C LYS A 57 -0.69 9.45 1.86
N TRP A 58 -1.23 10.65 1.75
CA TRP A 58 -1.29 11.37 0.48
C TRP A 58 0.00 12.17 0.29
N GLU A 59 0.63 12.00 -0.87
CA GLU A 59 1.74 12.86 -1.28
C GLU A 59 1.50 13.33 -2.70
N ARG A 60 1.26 14.65 -2.85
CA ARG A 60 0.70 15.23 -4.09
C ARG A 60 -0.61 14.52 -4.43
N ASN A 61 -0.71 13.92 -5.61
CA ASN A 61 -1.92 13.22 -6.07
C ASN A 61 -1.80 11.69 -5.97
N ILE A 62 -0.77 11.18 -5.28
CA ILE A 62 -0.55 9.74 -5.13
C ILE A 62 -0.87 9.33 -3.69
N LEU A 63 -1.73 8.33 -3.55
CA LEU A 63 -2.03 7.67 -2.29
C LEU A 63 -1.01 6.56 -2.03
N TYR A 64 -0.35 6.58 -0.88
CA TYR A 64 0.46 5.49 -0.37
C TYR A 64 -0.26 4.84 0.80
N ILE A 65 -0.43 3.53 0.77
CA ILE A 65 -1.15 2.80 1.82
C ILE A 65 -0.43 1.53 2.25
N ASN A 66 -0.23 1.41 3.55
CA ASN A 66 0.15 0.17 4.21
C ASN A 66 -1.03 -0.30 5.05
N PRO A 67 -1.59 -1.50 4.79
CA PRO A 67 -2.75 -2.00 5.53
C PRO A 67 -2.42 -2.36 6.98
N GLY A 68 -1.14 -2.41 7.36
CA GLY A 68 -0.69 -2.98 8.62
C GLY A 68 -0.56 -4.49 8.49
N SER A 69 -0.98 -5.20 9.53
CA SER A 69 -0.98 -6.66 9.54
C SER A 69 -2.23 -7.18 10.26
N PRO A 70 -3.00 -8.07 9.62
CA PRO A 70 -4.22 -8.62 10.22
C PRO A 70 -3.94 -9.71 11.27
N THR A 71 -2.71 -10.22 11.34
CA THR A 71 -2.36 -11.35 12.22
C THR A 71 -1.12 -11.10 13.07
N ASN A 72 -0.22 -10.22 12.63
CA ASN A 72 1.03 -9.94 13.32
C ASN A 72 1.44 -8.45 13.20
N PRO A 73 0.78 -7.52 13.90
CA PRO A 73 1.13 -6.10 13.89
C PRO A 73 2.58 -5.84 14.32
N MET A 74 3.18 -4.73 13.87
CA MET A 74 4.59 -4.39 14.18
C MET A 74 4.92 -4.41 15.68
N SER A 75 3.95 -4.01 16.51
CA SER A 75 4.00 -4.17 17.96
C SER A 75 2.61 -4.57 18.42
N SER A 76 2.45 -5.83 18.81
CA SER A 76 1.15 -6.39 19.21
C SER A 76 0.54 -5.71 20.45
N PHE A 77 1.33 -4.94 21.20
CA PHE A 77 0.84 -4.19 22.37
C PHE A 77 0.33 -2.78 22.02
N MET A 78 0.88 -2.15 20.98
CA MET A 78 0.55 -0.77 20.59
C MET A 78 -0.29 -0.69 19.31
N ASN A 79 -0.21 -1.69 18.44
CA ASN A 79 -0.89 -1.71 17.15
C ASN A 79 -1.92 -2.84 17.15
N LYS A 80 -3.16 -2.50 16.80
CA LYS A 80 -4.22 -3.48 16.59
C LYS A 80 -4.06 -4.16 15.23
N PRO A 81 -4.45 -5.44 15.11
CA PRO A 81 -4.66 -6.07 13.82
C PRO A 81 -5.50 -5.20 12.90
N SER A 82 -5.08 -5.09 11.64
CA SER A 82 -5.68 -4.17 10.70
C SER A 82 -5.61 -4.62 9.26
N VAL A 83 -6.56 -4.11 8.48
CA VAL A 83 -6.61 -4.17 7.02
C VAL A 83 -6.91 -2.78 6.46
N ALA A 84 -6.60 -2.57 5.18
CA ALA A 84 -7.02 -1.38 4.45
C ALA A 84 -8.24 -1.66 3.59
N LEU A 85 -9.19 -0.73 3.58
CA LEU A 85 -10.31 -0.69 2.65
C LEU A 85 -10.14 0.52 1.72
N LEU A 86 -10.14 0.27 0.41
CA LEU A 86 -10.14 1.30 -0.62
C LEU A 86 -11.53 1.37 -1.27
N LYS A 87 -12.25 2.48 -1.05
CA LYS A 87 -13.51 2.77 -1.75
C LYS A 87 -13.16 3.54 -3.03
N VAL A 88 -13.42 2.95 -4.18
CA VAL A 88 -13.00 3.50 -5.49
C VAL A 88 -14.23 3.83 -6.34
N THR A 89 -14.36 5.07 -6.78
CA THR A 89 -15.36 5.53 -7.77
C THR A 89 -14.64 6.09 -9.01
N LYS A 90 -15.36 6.67 -9.98
CA LYS A 90 -14.73 7.39 -11.10
C LYS A 90 -14.10 8.71 -10.66
N GLU A 91 -14.57 9.28 -9.56
CA GLU A 91 -14.23 10.61 -9.08
C GLU A 91 -13.15 10.59 -7.99
N SER A 92 -13.08 9.51 -7.19
CA SER A 92 -12.12 9.45 -6.08
C SER A 92 -11.70 8.04 -5.67
N ILE A 93 -10.57 7.98 -4.95
CA ILE A 93 -10.15 6.84 -4.14
C ILE A 93 -10.14 7.30 -2.68
N THR A 94 -10.96 6.68 -1.84
CA THR A 94 -11.05 6.98 -0.41
C THR A 94 -10.50 5.81 0.41
N PRO A 95 -9.36 5.99 1.09
CA PRO A 95 -8.76 4.96 1.93
C PRO A 95 -9.29 4.98 3.37
N GLU A 96 -9.34 3.81 3.98
CA GLU A 96 -9.70 3.62 5.40
C GLU A 96 -8.88 2.46 5.99
N ILE A 97 -8.40 2.61 7.23
CA ILE A 97 -7.83 1.49 8.00
C ILE A 97 -8.93 0.93 8.91
N VAL A 98 -9.22 -0.35 8.75
CA VAL A 98 -10.19 -1.07 9.57
C VAL A 98 -9.42 -1.95 10.56
N GLN A 99 -9.69 -1.78 11.84
CA GLN A 99 -9.15 -2.64 12.90
C GLN A 99 -10.04 -3.89 13.02
N ILE A 100 -9.42 -5.06 13.20
CA ILE A 100 -10.09 -6.36 13.31
C ILE A 100 -9.78 -7.05 14.63
#